data_AF-A0A936PYA1-F1
#
_entry.id   AF-A0A936PYA1-F1
#
_cell.length_a   1.000
_cell.length_b   1.000
_cell.length_c   1.000
_cell.angle_alpha   90.00
_cell.angle_beta   90.00
_cell.angle_gamma   90.00
#
_symmetry.space_group_name_H-M   'P 1'
#
loop_
_entity.id
_entity.type
_entity.pdbx_description
1 polymer ?
#
loop_
_entity_poly.entity_id
_entity_poly.type
_entity_poly.pdbx_seq_one_letter_code
_entity_poly.pdbx_strand_id
1 'polypeptide(L)'
;MSPPEPAPPEPPPWERRRQAAQAALDAARDGRARNRLGQFATPPALARALVRLGLHTLSPTAPIRFLDPSIGTGALYSALLSEEGERPIEDAAGVELDPLAFEHARALWADTPLRLIPGDFTALTPADAATLVVANPPYVRHHHIPPADKARLKERLLTQTGTERSGLSGLYVDLLLLSLGWMAPGGVGVWLIPSELLDVGYAAAARRVLLERVTLIRVHRMDPNAPQFGDALVSSAVLVFEMRPPPVDHHVTFTFGDLEHPTQTRLVPIAALRAAPRWRRELTASPAQEGTPLGELFTIRRGVATGRQQAVCAS
;
A
#
# COMPACT_ATOMS: atom_id res chain seq x y z
N MET A 1 -22.76 -24.66 24.61
CA MET A 1 -21.36 -24.22 24.58
C MET A 1 -20.86 -24.44 23.17
N SER A 2 -20.54 -23.38 22.43
CA SER A 2 -19.87 -23.54 21.13
C SER A 2 -18.50 -24.18 21.37
N PRO A 3 -18.04 -25.12 20.53
CA PRO A 3 -16.71 -25.68 20.65
C PRO A 3 -15.66 -24.55 20.57
N PRO A 4 -14.53 -24.67 21.30
CA PRO A 4 -13.46 -23.71 21.18
C PRO A 4 -12.99 -23.67 19.72
N GLU A 5 -12.81 -22.45 19.22
CA GLU A 5 -12.27 -22.22 17.88
C GLU A 5 -10.92 -22.93 17.77
N PRO A 6 -10.66 -23.70 16.69
CA PRO A 6 -9.40 -24.41 16.56
C PRO A 6 -8.23 -23.42 16.59
N ALA A 7 -7.16 -23.78 17.28
CA ALA A 7 -5.94 -22.98 17.29
C ALA A 7 -5.51 -22.70 15.84
N PRO A 8 -5.07 -21.47 15.52
CA PRO A 8 -4.62 -21.17 14.17
C PRO A 8 -3.50 -22.13 13.77
N PRO A 9 -3.47 -22.60 12.50
CA PRO A 9 -2.44 -23.51 12.05
C PRO A 9 -1.05 -22.91 12.28
N GLU A 10 -0.10 -23.74 12.71
CA GLU A 10 1.27 -23.28 12.89
C GLU A 10 1.82 -22.68 11.58
N PRO A 11 2.57 -21.57 11.66
CA PRO A 11 3.17 -20.98 10.47
C PRO A 11 4.15 -21.97 9.82
N PRO A 12 4.21 -22.02 8.49
CA PRO A 12 5.08 -22.95 7.80
C PRO A 12 6.57 -22.68 8.12
N PRO A 13 7.47 -23.66 7.92
CA PRO A 13 8.87 -23.53 8.31
C PRO A 13 9.59 -22.31 7.73
N TRP A 14 9.31 -21.93 6.49
CA TRP A 14 9.90 -20.75 5.85
C TRP A 14 9.42 -19.45 6.51
N GLU A 15 8.15 -19.35 6.88
CA GLU A 15 7.60 -18.17 7.55
C GLU A 15 8.20 -18.00 8.95
N ARG A 16 8.45 -19.10 9.68
CA ARG A 16 9.18 -19.03 10.96
C ARG A 16 10.61 -18.50 10.79
N ARG A 17 11.34 -18.97 9.77
CA ARG A 17 12.68 -18.46 9.46
C ARG A 17 12.64 -16.99 9.08
N ARG A 18 11.66 -16.57 8.27
CA ARG A 18 11.47 -15.18 7.87
C ARG A 18 11.18 -14.28 9.08
N GLN A 19 10.31 -14.70 10.00
CA GLN A 19 10.03 -13.96 11.24
C GLN A 19 11.28 -13.80 12.11
N ALA A 20 12.10 -14.85 12.24
CA ALA A 20 13.37 -14.77 12.97
C ALA A 20 14.36 -13.80 12.30
N ALA A 21 14.47 -13.83 10.98
CA ALA A 21 15.29 -12.88 10.22
C ALA A 21 14.78 -11.44 10.34
N GLN A 22 13.47 -11.23 10.31
CA GLN A 22 12.86 -9.92 10.54
C GLN A 22 13.16 -9.40 11.94
N ALA A 23 13.05 -10.24 12.97
CA ALA A 23 13.39 -9.86 14.34
C ALA A 23 14.88 -9.48 14.49
N ALA A 24 15.78 -10.21 13.83
CA ALA A 24 17.20 -9.88 13.79
C ALA A 24 17.48 -8.54 13.09
N LEU A 25 16.83 -8.31 11.94
CA LEU A 25 16.89 -7.04 11.21
C LEU A 25 16.38 -5.86 12.05
N ASP A 26 15.26 -6.06 12.75
CA ASP A 26 14.65 -5.05 13.61
C ASP A 26 15.52 -4.73 14.82
N ALA A 27 16.21 -5.73 15.39
CA ALA A 27 17.14 -5.57 16.51
C ALA A 27 18.45 -4.86 16.10
N ALA A 28 18.85 -4.97 14.83
CA ALA A 28 20.04 -4.30 14.29
C ALA A 28 19.84 -2.79 14.05
N ARG A 29 18.64 -2.25 14.24
CA ARG A 29 18.27 -0.87 13.90
C ARG A 29 17.74 -0.10 15.09
N ASP A 30 18.13 1.17 15.22
CA ASP A 30 17.48 2.11 16.13
C ASP A 30 16.04 2.39 15.67
N GLY A 31 15.09 2.43 16.60
CA GLY A 31 13.67 2.69 16.33
C GLY A 31 13.42 4.00 15.59
N ARG A 32 14.27 5.02 15.76
CA ARG A 32 14.19 6.29 14.99
C ARG A 32 14.50 6.08 13.51
N ALA A 33 15.44 5.18 13.19
CA ALA A 33 15.80 4.86 11.81
C ALA A 33 14.64 4.12 11.10
N ARG A 34 13.97 3.18 11.80
CA ARG A 34 12.79 2.46 11.29
C ARG A 34 11.65 3.43 10.93
N ASN A 35 11.34 4.37 11.83
CA ASN A 35 10.30 5.38 11.61
C ASN A 35 10.62 6.34 10.44
N ARG A 36 11.90 6.71 10.27
CA ARG A 36 12.32 7.61 9.18
C ARG A 36 12.26 6.94 7.82
N LEU A 37 12.60 5.64 7.77
CA LEU A 37 12.54 4.83 6.55
C LEU A 37 11.13 4.31 6.26
N GLY A 38 10.20 4.39 7.23
CA GLY A 38 8.82 3.93 7.07
C GLY A 38 8.73 2.43 6.80
N GLN A 39 9.71 1.65 7.27
CA GLN A 39 9.81 0.21 7.04
C GLN A 39 9.18 -0.52 8.23
N PHE A 40 7.96 -1.01 8.03
CA PHE A 40 7.30 -1.91 8.97
C PHE A 40 6.96 -3.20 8.25
N ALA A 41 7.37 -4.32 8.82
CA ALA A 41 7.01 -5.62 8.27
C ALA A 41 5.49 -5.81 8.31
N THR A 42 4.93 -6.31 7.21
CA THR A 42 3.52 -6.70 7.16
C THR A 42 3.30 -7.87 8.13
N PRO A 43 2.36 -7.76 9.10
CA PRO A 43 2.03 -8.89 9.97
C PRO A 43 1.62 -10.12 9.15
N PRO A 44 2.00 -11.35 9.56
CA PRO A 44 1.76 -12.54 8.75
C PRO A 44 0.30 -12.78 8.37
N ALA A 45 -0.63 -12.57 9.31
CA ALA A 45 -2.07 -12.71 9.05
C ALA A 45 -2.56 -11.69 8.00
N LEU A 46 -2.13 -10.43 8.12
CA LEU A 46 -2.47 -9.39 7.14
C LEU A 46 -1.84 -9.68 5.77
N ALA A 47 -0.58 -10.13 5.73
CA ALA A 47 0.09 -10.52 4.48
C ALA A 47 -0.70 -11.60 3.73
N ARG A 48 -1.16 -12.64 4.44
CA ARG A 48 -2.02 -13.69 3.88
C ARG A 48 -3.34 -13.14 3.36
N ALA A 49 -4.01 -12.29 4.14
CA ALA A 49 -5.28 -11.68 3.73
C ALA A 49 -5.12 -10.83 2.44
N LEU A 50 -4.05 -10.03 2.32
CA LEU A 50 -3.77 -9.24 1.12
C LEU A 50 -3.52 -10.11 -0.11
N VAL A 51 -2.67 -11.13 0.03
CA VAL A 51 -2.38 -12.07 -1.05
C VAL A 51 -3.63 -12.82 -1.49
N ARG A 52 -4.43 -13.31 -0.53
CA ARG A 52 -5.70 -13.99 -0.81
C ARG A 52 -6.67 -13.11 -1.58
N LEU A 53 -6.81 -11.83 -1.18
CA LEU A 53 -7.61 -10.86 -1.94
C LEU A 53 -7.12 -10.72 -3.38
N GLY A 54 -5.81 -10.69 -3.58
CA GLY A 54 -5.20 -10.63 -4.90
C GLY A 54 -5.49 -11.86 -5.76
N LEU A 55 -5.28 -13.05 -5.20
CA LEU A 55 -5.51 -14.34 -5.88
C LEU A 55 -6.98 -14.59 -6.20
N HIS A 56 -7.90 -14.18 -5.32
CA HIS A 56 -9.35 -14.26 -5.57
C HIS A 56 -9.83 -13.27 -6.63
N THR A 57 -9.16 -12.12 -6.78
CA THR A 57 -9.49 -11.12 -7.81
C THR A 57 -8.87 -11.49 -9.16
N LEU A 58 -7.69 -12.12 -9.14
CA LEU A 58 -6.98 -12.56 -10.33
C LEU A 58 -7.74 -13.69 -11.02
N SER A 59 -7.86 -13.60 -12.36
CA SER A 59 -8.52 -14.63 -13.16
C SER A 59 -8.07 -16.05 -12.76
N PRO A 60 -9.00 -17.00 -12.54
CA PRO A 60 -8.67 -18.36 -12.11
C PRO A 60 -7.66 -19.08 -13.01
N THR A 61 -7.64 -18.74 -14.29
CA THR A 61 -6.78 -19.36 -15.30
C THR A 61 -5.49 -18.57 -15.56
N ALA A 62 -5.32 -17.39 -14.96
CA ALA A 62 -4.12 -16.59 -15.16
C ALA A 62 -2.97 -17.17 -14.31
N PRO A 63 -1.77 -17.37 -14.90
CA PRO A 63 -0.59 -17.77 -14.13
C PRO A 63 -0.20 -16.66 -13.16
N ILE A 64 0.43 -17.03 -12.05
CA ILE A 64 0.95 -16.05 -11.08
C ILE A 64 2.31 -15.59 -11.55
N ARG A 65 2.41 -14.30 -11.90
CA ARG A 65 3.67 -13.57 -12.06
C ARG A 65 3.68 -12.47 -11.01
N PHE A 66 4.31 -12.77 -9.88
CA PHE A 66 4.28 -11.96 -8.67
C PHE A 66 5.32 -10.84 -8.71
N LEU A 67 4.94 -9.66 -8.22
CA LEU A 67 5.86 -8.54 -8.00
C LEU A 67 5.59 -7.87 -6.65
N ASP A 68 6.65 -7.70 -5.87
CA ASP A 68 6.69 -6.80 -4.71
C ASP A 68 7.76 -5.71 -4.94
N PRO A 69 7.37 -4.44 -5.14
CA PRO A 69 8.30 -3.34 -5.45
C PRO A 69 9.14 -2.89 -4.24
N SER A 70 8.89 -3.44 -3.04
CA SER A 70 9.61 -3.12 -1.81
C SER A 70 9.55 -4.29 -0.83
N ILE A 71 10.18 -5.40 -1.21
CA ILE A 71 9.92 -6.74 -0.66
C ILE A 71 10.31 -6.93 0.82
N GLY A 72 11.25 -6.13 1.35
CA GLY A 72 11.77 -6.32 2.70
C GLY A 72 12.32 -7.73 2.87
N THR A 73 11.96 -8.40 3.97
CA THR A 73 12.31 -9.82 4.19
C THR A 73 11.43 -10.81 3.41
N GLY A 74 10.45 -10.33 2.63
CA GLY A 74 9.55 -11.16 1.82
C GLY A 74 8.31 -11.67 2.54
N ALA A 75 7.67 -10.84 3.38
CA ALA A 75 6.43 -11.21 4.06
C ALA A 75 5.28 -11.53 3.09
N LEU A 76 5.14 -10.75 2.02
CA LEU A 76 4.10 -10.96 1.00
C LEU A 76 4.42 -12.17 0.10
N TYR A 77 5.69 -12.41 -0.20
CA TYR A 77 6.10 -13.63 -0.90
C TYR A 77 5.89 -14.89 -0.05
N SER A 78 6.22 -14.85 1.24
CA SER A 78 5.92 -15.92 2.19
C SER A 78 4.42 -16.26 2.26
N ALA A 79 3.59 -15.22 2.26
CA ALA A 79 2.14 -15.34 2.18
C ALA A 79 1.68 -15.94 0.84
N LEU A 80 2.30 -15.56 -0.29
CA LEU A 80 2.03 -16.18 -1.60
C LEU A 80 2.25 -17.69 -1.58
N LEU A 81 3.40 -18.15 -1.06
CA LEU A 81 3.70 -19.57 -0.92
C LEU A 81 2.71 -20.32 -0.02
N SER A 82 1.97 -19.61 0.83
CA SER A 82 0.97 -20.21 1.72
C SER A 82 -0.45 -20.21 1.13
N GLU A 83 -0.72 -19.38 0.12
CA GLU A 83 -2.06 -19.11 -0.40
C GLU A 83 -2.25 -19.48 -1.88
N GLU A 84 -1.18 -19.78 -2.63
CA GLU A 84 -1.27 -20.10 -4.06
C GLU A 84 -2.10 -21.37 -4.37
N GLY A 85 -2.12 -22.34 -3.45
CA GLY A 85 -2.84 -23.60 -3.58
C GLY A 85 -2.21 -24.57 -4.59
N GLU A 86 -2.82 -24.68 -5.77
CA GLU A 86 -2.30 -25.47 -6.90
C GLU A 86 -1.95 -24.57 -8.10
N ARG A 87 -2.05 -23.25 -7.93
CA ARG A 87 -1.88 -22.31 -9.04
C ARG A 87 -0.39 -22.09 -9.28
N PRO A 88 0.14 -22.38 -10.47
CA PRO A 88 1.57 -22.28 -10.72
C PRO A 88 2.04 -20.82 -10.58
N ILE A 89 3.13 -20.65 -9.82
CA ILE A 89 3.94 -19.43 -9.81
C ILE A 89 4.90 -19.53 -11.00
N GLU A 90 4.56 -18.84 -12.08
CA GLU A 90 5.34 -18.78 -13.33
C GLU A 90 6.58 -17.89 -13.17
N ASP A 91 6.43 -16.75 -12.49
CA ASP A 91 7.52 -15.83 -12.17
C ASP A 91 7.26 -15.16 -10.82
N ALA A 92 8.33 -14.74 -10.14
CA ALA A 92 8.24 -13.96 -8.92
C ALA A 92 9.45 -13.02 -8.83
N ALA A 93 9.19 -11.74 -8.63
CA ALA A 93 10.21 -10.72 -8.45
C ALA A 93 9.98 -9.88 -7.19
N GLY A 94 11.07 -9.47 -6.56
CA GLY A 94 11.06 -8.58 -5.41
C GLY A 94 12.20 -7.58 -5.49
N VAL A 95 11.92 -6.31 -5.20
CA VAL A 95 12.94 -5.25 -5.18
C VAL A 95 13.17 -4.78 -3.75
N GLU A 96 14.42 -4.70 -3.32
CA GLU A 96 14.77 -4.16 -2.01
C GLU A 96 15.92 -3.16 -2.13
N LEU A 97 15.70 -1.97 -1.56
CA LEU A 97 16.65 -0.86 -1.58
C LEU A 97 17.70 -1.02 -0.48
N ASP A 98 17.30 -1.54 0.68
CA ASP A 98 18.17 -1.68 1.82
C ASP A 98 19.08 -2.91 1.72
N PRO A 99 20.42 -2.72 1.73
CA PRO A 99 21.34 -3.85 1.57
C PRO A 99 21.21 -4.92 2.64
N LEU A 100 20.92 -4.56 3.90
CA LEU A 100 20.82 -5.53 4.99
C LEU A 100 19.54 -6.36 4.86
N ALA A 101 18.40 -5.72 4.59
CA ALA A 101 17.14 -6.41 4.34
C ALA A 101 17.23 -7.30 3.08
N PHE A 102 17.90 -6.81 2.03
CA PHE A 102 18.16 -7.57 0.81
C PHE A 102 18.96 -8.85 1.11
N GLU A 103 20.04 -8.77 1.89
CA GLU A 103 20.83 -9.97 2.23
C GLU A 103 20.03 -10.98 3.06
N HIS A 104 19.17 -10.53 3.98
CA HIS A 104 18.25 -11.41 4.70
C HIS A 104 17.27 -12.10 3.75
N ALA A 105 16.63 -11.35 2.84
CA ALA A 105 15.73 -11.91 1.86
C ALA A 105 16.44 -12.90 0.92
N ARG A 106 17.64 -12.54 0.44
CA ARG A 106 18.46 -13.37 -0.45
C ARG A 106 18.79 -14.71 0.20
N ALA A 107 19.17 -14.72 1.47
CA ALA A 107 19.46 -15.94 2.20
C ALA A 107 18.19 -16.79 2.47
N LEU A 108 17.05 -16.14 2.77
CA LEU A 108 15.79 -16.84 3.04
C LEU A 108 15.22 -17.54 1.80
N TRP A 109 15.35 -16.90 0.64
CA TRP A 109 14.64 -17.28 -0.58
C TRP A 109 15.56 -17.86 -1.67
N ALA A 110 16.82 -18.19 -1.34
CA ALA A 110 17.82 -18.70 -2.27
C ALA A 110 17.38 -19.94 -3.06
N ASP A 111 16.60 -20.82 -2.42
CA ASP A 111 16.11 -22.08 -3.00
C ASP A 111 14.70 -21.94 -3.61
N THR A 112 14.26 -20.71 -3.88
CA THR A 112 12.93 -20.42 -4.45
C THR A 112 13.06 -19.74 -5.80
N PRO A 113 12.00 -19.73 -6.65
CA PRO A 113 12.04 -19.01 -7.93
C PRO A 113 12.03 -17.47 -7.78
N LEU A 114 12.03 -16.92 -6.56
CA LEU A 114 12.02 -15.48 -6.34
C LEU A 114 13.31 -14.81 -6.85
N ARG A 115 13.17 -13.99 -7.88
CA ARG A 115 14.21 -13.09 -8.37
C ARG A 115 14.27 -11.83 -7.49
N LEU A 116 15.29 -11.76 -6.64
CA LEU A 116 15.56 -10.58 -5.82
C LEU A 116 16.47 -9.59 -6.56
N ILE A 117 16.03 -8.34 -6.63
CA ILE A 117 16.72 -7.25 -7.33
C ILE A 117 17.14 -6.19 -6.29
N PRO A 118 18.44 -5.95 -6.10
CA PRO A 118 18.89 -4.90 -5.21
C PRO A 118 18.75 -3.52 -5.89
N GLY A 119 18.13 -2.56 -5.20
CA GLY A 119 18.13 -1.16 -5.64
C GLY A 119 16.81 -0.41 -5.45
N ASP A 120 16.76 0.81 -6.01
CA ASP A 120 15.59 1.68 -5.98
C ASP A 120 14.61 1.29 -7.11
N PHE A 121 13.48 0.67 -6.76
CA PHE A 121 12.40 0.36 -7.71
C PHE A 121 12.00 1.57 -8.56
N THR A 122 12.03 2.77 -7.98
CA THR A 122 11.67 4.01 -8.69
C THR A 122 12.71 4.46 -9.73
N ALA A 123 13.86 3.79 -9.80
CA ALA A 123 14.89 3.98 -10.82
C ALA A 123 14.92 2.84 -11.86
N LEU A 124 14.29 1.70 -11.58
CA LEU A 124 14.24 0.55 -12.49
C LEU A 124 13.24 0.78 -13.62
N THR A 125 13.54 0.28 -14.81
CA THR A 125 12.61 0.28 -15.95
C THR A 125 11.71 -0.96 -15.90
N PRO A 126 10.44 -0.87 -16.31
CA PRO A 126 9.55 -2.02 -16.34
C PRO A 126 10.14 -3.20 -17.10
N ALA A 127 10.21 -4.34 -16.44
CA ALA A 127 10.62 -5.61 -16.99
C ALA A 127 9.62 -6.68 -16.52
N ASP A 128 9.19 -7.54 -17.45
CA ASP A 128 8.16 -8.57 -17.24
C ASP A 128 6.77 -8.02 -16.86
N ALA A 129 5.71 -8.62 -17.41
CA ALA A 129 4.34 -8.17 -17.21
C ALA A 129 3.70 -8.92 -16.02
N ALA A 130 3.80 -8.36 -14.82
CA ALA A 130 3.29 -8.96 -13.58
C ALA A 130 1.76 -9.13 -13.63
N THR A 131 1.26 -10.31 -13.28
CA THR A 131 -0.19 -10.56 -13.15
C THR A 131 -0.68 -10.29 -11.73
N LEU A 132 0.22 -10.30 -10.74
CA LEU A 132 -0.11 -10.05 -9.35
C LEU A 132 0.93 -9.13 -8.71
N VAL A 133 0.55 -7.91 -8.38
CA VAL A 133 1.36 -6.97 -7.60
C VAL A 133 0.75 -6.87 -6.21
N VAL A 134 1.47 -7.31 -5.18
CA VAL A 134 1.05 -7.12 -3.78
C VAL A 134 2.14 -6.31 -3.08
N ALA A 135 1.78 -5.20 -2.46
CA ALA A 135 2.77 -4.28 -1.93
C ALA A 135 2.35 -3.67 -0.59
N ASN A 136 3.33 -3.55 0.31
CA ASN A 136 3.30 -2.67 1.48
C ASN A 136 4.50 -1.71 1.35
N PRO A 137 4.40 -0.65 0.52
CA PRO A 137 5.48 0.28 0.28
C PRO A 137 5.93 1.03 1.54
N PRO A 138 7.16 1.55 1.58
CA PRO A 138 7.62 2.33 2.73
C PRO A 138 6.86 3.67 2.86
N TYR A 139 6.44 4.01 4.07
CA TYR A 139 5.61 5.21 4.34
C TYR A 139 6.47 6.48 4.51
N VAL A 140 7.42 6.69 3.59
CA VAL A 140 8.34 7.85 3.61
C VAL A 140 7.57 9.12 3.24
N ARG A 141 7.51 10.06 4.18
CA ARG A 141 6.89 11.38 3.95
C ARG A 141 7.75 12.21 3.01
N HIS A 142 7.10 13.10 2.25
CA HIS A 142 7.77 13.94 1.25
C HIS A 142 8.93 14.78 1.81
N HIS A 143 8.93 15.18 3.08
CA HIS A 143 10.05 15.92 3.68
C HIS A 143 11.36 15.12 3.74
N HIS A 144 11.29 13.79 3.70
CA HIS A 144 12.44 12.90 3.75
C HIS A 144 12.91 12.43 2.37
N ILE A 145 12.17 12.76 1.29
CA ILE A 145 12.56 12.44 -0.08
C ILE A 145 13.52 13.54 -0.57
N PRO A 146 14.75 13.19 -1.01
CA PRO A 146 15.71 14.17 -1.52
C PRO A 146 15.14 15.00 -2.69
N PRO A 147 15.51 16.28 -2.82
CA PRO A 147 15.02 17.14 -3.91
C PRO A 147 15.30 16.59 -5.32
N ALA A 148 16.47 15.99 -5.54
CA ALA A 148 16.82 15.36 -6.81
C ALA A 148 15.89 14.20 -7.17
N ASP A 149 15.58 13.33 -6.19
CA ASP A 149 14.63 12.24 -6.38
C ASP A 149 13.22 12.76 -6.66
N LYS A 150 12.78 13.83 -5.98
CA LYS A 150 11.48 14.45 -6.27
C LYS A 150 11.37 14.91 -7.72
N ALA A 151 12.40 15.58 -8.23
CA ALA A 151 12.44 16.05 -9.61
C ALA A 151 12.39 14.89 -10.61
N ARG A 152 13.25 13.88 -10.42
CA ARG A 152 13.28 12.64 -11.22
C ARG A 152 11.93 11.92 -11.22
N LEU A 153 11.35 11.71 -10.05
CA LEU A 153 10.06 11.03 -9.88
C LEU A 153 8.91 11.80 -10.54
N LYS A 154 8.93 13.13 -10.44
CA LYS A 154 7.94 14.01 -11.08
C LYS A 154 7.97 13.85 -12.60
N GLU A 155 9.15 13.95 -13.21
CA GLU A 155 9.33 13.81 -14.66
C GLU A 155 8.94 12.41 -15.13
N ARG A 156 9.39 11.38 -14.41
CA ARG A 156 9.11 9.99 -14.74
C ARG A 156 7.61 9.68 -14.70
N LEU A 157 6.91 10.11 -13.64
CA LEU A 157 5.47 9.89 -13.52
C LEU A 157 4.66 10.73 -14.50
N LEU A 158 5.10 11.94 -14.82
CA LEU A 158 4.47 12.73 -15.87
C LEU A 158 4.54 12.00 -17.22
N THR A 159 5.71 11.46 -17.54
CA THR A 159 5.92 10.67 -18.78
C THR A 159 5.06 9.42 -18.82
N GLN A 160 4.98 8.67 -17.70
CA GLN A 160 4.22 7.42 -17.66
C GLN A 160 2.70 7.61 -17.60
N THR A 161 2.23 8.59 -16.81
CA THR A 161 0.80 8.71 -16.49
C THR A 161 0.11 9.85 -17.23
N GLY A 162 0.86 10.82 -17.76
CA GLY A 162 0.32 12.08 -18.28
C GLY A 162 -0.17 13.03 -17.18
N THR A 163 0.18 12.76 -15.91
CA THR A 163 -0.27 13.56 -14.76
C THR A 163 0.91 14.05 -13.94
N GLU A 164 0.90 15.34 -13.60
CA GLU A 164 1.89 15.90 -12.68
C GLU A 164 1.56 15.50 -11.24
N ARG A 165 2.51 14.83 -10.57
CA ARG A 165 2.38 14.49 -9.15
C ARG A 165 2.64 15.71 -8.28
N SER A 166 1.96 15.80 -7.13
CA SER A 166 2.33 16.81 -6.12
C SER A 166 3.62 16.42 -5.41
N GLY A 167 4.55 17.37 -5.25
CA GLY A 167 5.78 17.18 -4.45
C GLY A 167 5.55 17.02 -2.93
N LEU A 168 4.29 17.09 -2.48
CA LEU A 168 3.86 16.81 -1.12
C LEU A 168 3.48 15.32 -0.91
N SER A 169 3.45 14.52 -1.97
CA SER A 169 3.11 13.10 -1.93
C SER A 169 4.21 12.28 -1.27
N GLY A 170 3.82 11.30 -0.45
CA GLY A 170 4.74 10.30 0.08
C GLY A 170 5.23 9.33 -1.00
N LEU A 171 6.33 8.63 -0.72
CA LEU A 171 7.00 7.73 -1.67
C LEU A 171 6.10 6.57 -2.13
N TYR A 172 5.16 6.12 -1.28
CA TYR A 172 4.18 5.09 -1.64
C TYR A 172 3.36 5.44 -2.89
N VAL A 173 3.07 6.73 -3.13
CA VAL A 173 2.34 7.17 -4.33
C VAL A 173 3.18 6.91 -5.57
N ASP A 174 4.49 7.11 -5.47
CA ASP A 174 5.42 6.87 -6.58
C ASP A 174 5.51 5.40 -6.93
N LEU A 175 5.71 4.54 -5.93
CA LEU A 175 5.76 3.10 -6.15
C LEU A 175 4.44 2.59 -6.74
N LEU A 176 3.30 3.03 -6.20
CA LEU A 176 1.97 2.64 -6.70
C LEU A 176 1.81 2.99 -8.19
N LEU A 177 2.05 4.25 -8.55
CA LEU A 177 1.83 4.72 -9.92
C LEU A 177 2.86 4.16 -10.90
N LEU A 178 4.13 4.03 -10.49
CA LEU A 178 5.17 3.43 -11.34
C LEU A 178 4.90 1.95 -11.59
N SER A 179 4.41 1.21 -10.58
CA SER A 179 4.10 -0.22 -10.71
C SER A 179 3.02 -0.51 -11.74
N LEU A 180 2.15 0.44 -12.07
CA LEU A 180 1.17 0.26 -13.16
C LEU A 180 1.86 -0.05 -14.50
N GLY A 181 3.08 0.45 -14.73
CA GLY A 181 3.87 0.17 -15.93
C GLY A 181 4.48 -1.22 -15.97
N TRP A 182 4.49 -1.94 -14.83
CA TRP A 182 5.00 -3.31 -14.70
C TRP A 182 3.88 -4.36 -14.80
N MET A 183 2.63 -3.94 -14.81
CA MET A 183 1.49 -4.85 -14.75
C MET A 183 1.05 -5.29 -16.15
N ALA A 184 0.76 -6.58 -16.28
CA ALA A 184 0.07 -7.11 -17.45
C ALA A 184 -1.36 -6.53 -17.55
N PRO A 185 -1.91 -6.35 -18.76
CA PRO A 185 -3.33 -6.12 -18.93
C PRO A 185 -4.15 -7.20 -18.19
N GLY A 186 -5.11 -6.78 -17.37
CA GLY A 186 -5.89 -7.69 -16.52
C GLY A 186 -5.18 -8.20 -15.27
N GLY A 187 -3.93 -7.78 -15.03
CA GLY A 187 -3.21 -8.08 -13.78
C GLY A 187 -3.83 -7.37 -12.59
N VAL A 188 -3.64 -7.91 -11.39
CA VAL A 188 -4.25 -7.42 -10.15
C VAL A 188 -3.22 -6.74 -9.27
N GLY A 189 -3.56 -5.57 -8.74
CA GLY A 189 -2.79 -4.85 -7.74
C GLY A 189 -3.51 -4.86 -6.39
N VAL A 190 -2.79 -5.23 -5.33
CA VAL A 190 -3.23 -5.15 -3.93
C VAL A 190 -2.22 -4.32 -3.14
N TRP A 191 -2.64 -3.16 -2.65
CA TRP A 191 -1.74 -2.18 -2.07
C TRP A 191 -2.18 -1.79 -0.67
N LEU A 192 -1.36 -2.09 0.33
CA LEU A 192 -1.49 -1.57 1.68
C LEU A 192 -0.74 -0.25 1.79
N ILE A 193 -1.47 0.85 1.97
CA ILE A 193 -0.93 2.21 1.90
C ILE A 193 -1.53 3.10 3.00
N PRO A 194 -0.95 4.30 3.26
CA PRO A 194 -1.61 5.28 4.11
C PRO A 194 -2.98 5.68 3.58
N SER A 195 -3.99 5.71 4.46
CA SER A 195 -5.35 6.18 4.14
C SER A 195 -5.40 7.65 3.71
N GLU A 196 -4.30 8.39 3.89
CA GLU A 196 -4.12 9.76 3.41
C GLU A 196 -4.44 9.90 1.93
N LEU A 197 -4.13 8.88 1.11
CA LEU A 197 -4.44 8.86 -0.33
C LEU A 197 -5.91 9.16 -0.60
N LEU A 198 -6.81 8.79 0.31
CA LEU A 198 -8.26 8.95 0.15
C LEU A 198 -8.70 10.41 0.29
N ASP A 199 -7.96 11.26 1.00
CA ASP A 199 -8.50 12.54 1.52
C ASP A 199 -7.69 13.78 1.22
N VAL A 200 -6.39 13.62 1.06
CA VAL A 200 -5.50 14.77 0.93
C VAL A 200 -5.56 15.32 -0.50
N GLY A 201 -5.52 16.64 -0.62
CA GLY A 201 -5.55 17.32 -1.92
C GLY A 201 -4.35 16.97 -2.79
N TYR A 202 -3.17 16.79 -2.18
CA TYR A 202 -1.95 16.46 -2.91
C TYR A 202 -1.98 15.08 -3.58
N ALA A 203 -2.88 14.18 -3.15
CA ALA A 203 -3.10 12.87 -3.77
C ALA A 203 -4.18 12.87 -4.86
N ALA A 204 -4.77 14.03 -5.20
CA ALA A 204 -5.83 14.12 -6.23
C ALA A 204 -5.34 13.61 -7.60
N ALA A 205 -4.11 13.94 -7.98
CA ALA A 205 -3.47 13.44 -9.19
C ALA A 205 -3.40 11.90 -9.22
N ALA A 206 -2.99 11.27 -8.11
CA ALA A 206 -2.92 9.82 -8.02
C ALA A 206 -4.31 9.17 -8.08
N ARG A 207 -5.29 9.72 -7.36
CA ARG A 207 -6.69 9.27 -7.45
C ARG A 207 -7.24 9.36 -8.86
N ARG A 208 -6.93 10.43 -9.59
CA ARG A 208 -7.32 10.60 -10.99
C ARG A 208 -6.73 9.50 -11.88
N VAL A 209 -5.42 9.25 -11.77
CA VAL A 209 -4.76 8.16 -12.52
C VAL A 209 -5.43 6.82 -12.22
N LEU A 210 -5.73 6.53 -10.95
CA LEU A 210 -6.41 5.29 -10.58
C LEU A 210 -7.84 5.17 -11.16
N LEU A 211 -8.58 6.27 -11.27
CA LEU A 211 -9.94 6.28 -11.86
C LEU A 211 -9.97 6.24 -13.39
N GLU A 212 -8.83 6.46 -14.04
CA GLU A 212 -8.70 6.52 -15.50
C GLU A 212 -7.99 5.27 -16.06
N ARG A 213 -6.98 4.75 -15.36
CA ARG A 213 -6.09 3.69 -15.86
C ARG A 213 -6.43 2.29 -15.39
N VAL A 214 -7.05 2.15 -14.22
CA VAL A 214 -7.34 0.85 -13.60
C VAL A 214 -8.81 0.71 -13.22
N THR A 215 -9.27 -0.52 -13.09
CA THR A 215 -10.60 -0.85 -12.58
C THR A 215 -10.45 -1.05 -11.08
N LEU A 216 -10.73 -0.02 -10.29
CA LEU A 216 -10.73 -0.11 -8.83
C LEU A 216 -11.84 -1.05 -8.35
N ILE A 217 -11.47 -2.21 -7.81
CA ILE A 217 -12.42 -3.23 -7.33
C ILE A 217 -12.85 -2.92 -5.91
N ARG A 218 -11.87 -2.66 -5.03
CA ARG A 218 -12.13 -2.42 -3.60
C ARG A 218 -11.22 -1.33 -3.05
N VAL A 219 -11.79 -0.45 -2.23
CA VAL A 219 -11.07 0.46 -1.34
C VAL A 219 -11.47 0.12 0.08
N HIS A 220 -10.56 -0.45 0.84
CA HIS A 220 -10.78 -0.79 2.23
C HIS A 220 -10.02 0.18 3.14
N ARG A 221 -10.65 0.66 4.21
CA ARG A 221 -9.99 1.47 5.23
C ARG A 221 -10.01 0.70 6.55
N MET A 222 -8.82 0.52 7.13
CA MET A 222 -8.67 -0.13 8.42
C MET A 222 -9.23 0.75 9.53
N ASP A 223 -9.80 0.13 10.57
CA ASP A 223 -10.17 0.86 11.80
C ASP A 223 -8.90 1.35 12.51
N PRO A 224 -8.71 2.68 12.69
CA PRO A 224 -7.54 3.21 13.40
C PRO A 224 -7.47 2.80 14.88
N ASN A 225 -8.59 2.38 15.48
CA ASN A 225 -8.63 1.95 16.88
C ASN A 225 -8.29 0.46 17.05
N ALA A 226 -8.13 -0.28 15.95
CA ALA A 226 -7.67 -1.66 15.93
C ALA A 226 -6.35 -1.78 15.16
N PRO A 227 -5.24 -1.20 15.69
CA PRO A 227 -3.97 -1.13 14.97
C PRO A 227 -3.43 -2.53 14.71
N GLN A 228 -3.26 -2.88 13.43
CA GLN A 228 -2.63 -4.13 13.00
C GLN A 228 -1.10 -4.05 12.99
N PHE A 229 -0.56 -2.84 13.08
CA PHE A 229 0.87 -2.58 13.18
C PHE A 229 1.18 -2.09 14.59
N GLY A 230 2.08 -2.78 15.30
CA GLY A 230 2.40 -2.48 16.71
C GLY A 230 2.85 -1.04 16.97
N ASP A 231 3.42 -0.36 15.97
CA ASP A 231 4.08 0.95 16.14
C ASP A 231 3.63 2.03 15.12
N ALA A 232 2.71 1.74 14.19
CA ALA A 232 2.37 2.68 13.13
C ALA A 232 1.21 3.61 13.54
N LEU A 233 1.52 4.87 13.84
CA LEU A 233 0.55 5.94 14.15
C LEU A 233 -0.35 6.37 12.95
N VAL A 234 -0.28 5.66 11.81
CA VAL A 234 -0.93 6.07 10.56
C VAL A 234 -2.02 5.07 10.18
N SER A 235 -3.25 5.55 10.06
CA SER A 235 -4.38 4.76 9.54
C SER A 235 -4.08 4.30 8.11
N SER A 236 -4.20 3.00 7.88
CA SER A 236 -3.92 2.36 6.58
C SER A 236 -5.19 2.10 5.78
N ALA A 237 -5.03 1.93 4.47
CA ALA A 237 -6.04 1.52 3.53
C ALA A 237 -5.49 0.45 2.60
N VAL A 238 -6.36 -0.44 2.12
CA VAL A 238 -6.04 -1.43 1.09
C VAL A 238 -6.75 -1.04 -0.19
N LEU A 239 -6.00 -0.93 -1.28
CA LEU A 239 -6.56 -0.81 -2.63
C LEU A 239 -6.47 -2.16 -3.33
N VAL A 240 -7.56 -2.57 -3.98
CA VAL A 240 -7.57 -3.71 -4.91
C VAL A 240 -8.04 -3.21 -6.26
N PHE A 241 -7.27 -3.48 -7.31
CA PHE A 241 -7.62 -3.05 -8.66
C PHE A 241 -7.13 -4.04 -9.72
N GLU A 242 -7.75 -3.96 -10.89
CA GLU A 242 -7.32 -4.68 -12.10
C GLU A 242 -6.72 -3.68 -13.11
N MET A 243 -5.62 -4.05 -13.76
CA MET A 243 -4.90 -3.23 -14.73
C MET A 243 -5.63 -3.22 -16.08
N ARG A 244 -6.73 -2.47 -16.11
CA ARG A 244 -7.50 -2.09 -17.30
C ARG A 244 -8.37 -0.88 -16.97
N PRO A 245 -8.69 0.01 -17.93
CA PRO A 245 -9.61 1.11 -17.70
C PRO A 245 -10.97 0.62 -17.18
N PRO A 246 -11.62 1.37 -16.28
CA PRO A 246 -12.89 0.97 -15.70
C PRO A 246 -14.03 1.03 -16.74
N PRO A 247 -15.00 0.10 -16.70
CA PRO A 247 -16.26 0.25 -17.43
C PRO A 247 -16.99 1.55 -17.09
N VAL A 248 -17.86 2.01 -17.99
CA VAL A 248 -18.59 3.29 -17.85
C VAL A 248 -19.41 3.34 -16.55
N ASP A 249 -20.18 2.28 -16.27
CA ASP A 249 -21.06 2.17 -15.10
C ASP A 249 -20.43 1.39 -13.93
N HIS A 250 -19.09 1.39 -13.87
CA HIS A 250 -18.35 0.66 -12.84
C HIS A 250 -18.66 1.18 -11.44
N HIS A 251 -18.79 0.26 -10.50
CA HIS A 251 -18.97 0.56 -9.07
C HIS A 251 -17.77 0.03 -8.29
N VAL A 252 -17.26 0.85 -7.38
CA VAL A 252 -16.15 0.49 -6.51
C VAL A 252 -16.70 0.07 -5.15
N THR A 253 -16.21 -1.05 -4.61
CA THR A 253 -16.60 -1.53 -3.28
C THR A 253 -15.79 -0.81 -2.21
N PHE A 254 -16.42 0.06 -1.43
CA PHE A 254 -15.82 0.70 -0.26
C PHE A 254 -16.14 -0.10 0.99
N THR A 255 -15.13 -0.39 1.80
CA THR A 255 -15.30 -1.15 3.06
C THR A 255 -14.51 -0.54 4.21
N PHE A 256 -15.01 -0.70 5.44
CA PHE A 256 -14.36 -0.22 6.66
C PHE A 256 -14.34 -1.31 7.74
N GLY A 257 -13.32 -1.30 8.60
CA GLY A 257 -13.21 -2.20 9.75
C GLY A 257 -12.08 -3.21 9.58
N ASP A 258 -12.38 -4.49 9.86
CA ASP A 258 -11.49 -5.61 9.56
C ASP A 258 -11.47 -5.90 8.04
N LEU A 259 -10.31 -6.33 7.53
CA LEU A 259 -10.11 -6.52 6.09
C LEU A 259 -10.92 -7.72 5.56
N GLU A 260 -10.98 -8.81 6.33
CA GLU A 260 -11.66 -10.04 5.95
C GLU A 260 -13.15 -9.97 6.30
N HIS A 261 -13.49 -9.35 7.43
CA HIS A 261 -14.85 -9.20 7.93
C HIS A 261 -15.22 -7.71 8.11
N PRO A 262 -15.41 -6.96 7.01
CA PRO A 262 -15.67 -5.53 7.09
C PRO A 262 -16.99 -5.24 7.82
N THR A 263 -16.96 -4.28 8.74
CA THR A 263 -18.13 -3.84 9.50
C THR A 263 -19.07 -2.96 8.67
N GLN A 264 -18.55 -2.33 7.61
CA GLN A 264 -19.33 -1.55 6.66
C GLN A 264 -18.90 -1.86 5.23
N THR A 265 -19.88 -1.93 4.33
CA THR A 265 -19.67 -2.12 2.89
C THR A 265 -20.62 -1.21 2.11
N ARG A 266 -20.11 -0.50 1.10
CA ARG A 266 -20.89 0.38 0.22
C ARG A 266 -20.39 0.27 -1.21
N LEU A 267 -21.31 0.27 -2.17
CA LEU A 267 -20.98 0.36 -3.59
C LEU A 267 -21.08 1.82 -4.02
N VAL A 268 -20.01 2.35 -4.62
CA VAL A 268 -19.93 3.75 -5.04
C VAL A 268 -19.72 3.82 -6.55
N PRO A 269 -20.61 4.48 -7.32
CA PRO A 269 -20.42 4.66 -8.74
C PRO A 269 -19.12 5.41 -9.02
N ILE A 270 -18.37 5.01 -10.05
CA ILE A 270 -17.11 5.68 -10.41
C ILE A 270 -17.34 7.16 -10.78
N ALA A 271 -18.51 7.50 -11.34
CA ALA A 271 -18.90 8.88 -11.61
C ALA A 271 -18.93 9.75 -10.34
N ALA A 272 -19.41 9.20 -9.22
CA ALA A 272 -19.41 9.90 -7.94
C ALA A 272 -17.98 10.13 -7.43
N LEU A 273 -17.09 9.14 -7.58
CA LEU A 273 -15.67 9.27 -7.20
C LEU A 273 -14.92 10.30 -8.03
N ARG A 274 -15.28 10.46 -9.31
CA ARG A 274 -14.72 11.50 -10.21
C ARG A 274 -15.19 12.90 -9.80
N ALA A 275 -16.42 13.04 -9.34
CA ALA A 275 -16.97 14.30 -8.86
C ALA A 275 -16.49 14.66 -7.43
N ALA A 276 -16.08 13.67 -6.64
CA ALA A 276 -15.71 13.85 -5.25
C ALA A 276 -14.25 14.32 -5.08
N PRO A 277 -13.98 15.42 -4.34
CA PRO A 277 -12.62 15.84 -4.05
C PRO A 277 -11.87 14.90 -3.08
N ARG A 278 -12.61 14.12 -2.29
CA ARG A 278 -12.12 13.21 -1.23
C ARG A 278 -13.01 11.97 -1.16
N TRP A 279 -12.42 10.80 -0.90
CA TRP A 279 -13.12 9.52 -0.86
C TRP A 279 -13.49 9.04 0.56
N ARG A 280 -12.94 9.58 1.67
CA ARG A 280 -13.32 9.11 3.03
C ARG A 280 -14.80 9.25 3.33
N ARG A 281 -15.48 10.26 2.76
CA ARG A 281 -16.92 10.46 3.00
C ARG A 281 -17.74 9.25 2.58
N GLU A 282 -17.24 8.47 1.61
CA GLU A 282 -17.87 7.22 1.19
C GLU A 282 -17.82 6.13 2.26
N LEU A 283 -16.86 6.19 3.19
CA LEU A 283 -16.62 5.23 4.26
C LEU A 283 -17.19 5.65 5.62
N THR A 284 -17.72 6.87 5.75
CA THR A 284 -18.15 7.44 7.04
C THR A 284 -19.58 7.97 7.02
N ALA A 285 -20.43 7.49 6.13
CA ALA A 285 -21.80 8.01 6.05
C ALA A 285 -22.65 7.57 7.24
N SER A 286 -22.52 8.29 8.36
CA SER A 286 -23.71 8.90 8.94
C SER A 286 -24.19 9.99 7.97
N PRO A 287 -25.51 10.19 7.81
CA PRO A 287 -26.01 11.28 6.98
C PRO A 287 -25.33 12.58 7.41
N ALA A 288 -24.93 13.41 6.44
CA ALA A 288 -24.37 14.71 6.73
C ALA A 288 -25.30 15.41 7.73
N GLN A 289 -24.79 15.77 8.91
CA GLN A 289 -25.40 16.89 9.60
C GLN A 289 -25.17 18.07 8.66
N GLU A 290 -26.27 18.59 8.08
CA GLU A 290 -26.28 19.89 7.44
C GLU A 290 -25.72 20.88 8.45
N GLY A 291 -24.51 21.37 8.17
CA GLY A 291 -23.79 22.25 9.04
C GLY A 291 -22.88 23.12 8.20
N THR A 292 -22.96 24.43 8.43
CA THR A 292 -22.12 25.42 7.78
C THR A 292 -20.64 25.11 8.09
N PRO A 293 -19.76 24.95 7.07
CA PRO A 293 -18.34 24.77 7.29
C PRO A 293 -17.80 25.87 8.22
N LEU A 294 -16.97 25.53 9.21
CA LEU A 294 -16.39 26.53 10.12
C LEU A 294 -15.63 27.65 9.38
N GLY A 295 -15.12 27.39 8.17
CA GLY A 295 -14.47 28.41 7.33
C GLY A 295 -15.42 29.47 6.76
N GLU A 296 -16.72 29.19 6.72
CA GLU A 296 -17.76 30.17 6.34
C GLU A 296 -18.24 30.99 7.54
N LEU A 297 -18.10 30.46 8.76
CA LEU A 297 -18.44 31.15 10.01
C LEU A 297 -17.25 31.90 10.63
N PHE A 298 -16.03 31.44 10.37
CA PHE A 298 -14.81 31.93 11.00
C PHE A 298 -13.64 31.95 10.02
N THR A 299 -12.79 32.96 10.11
CA THR A 299 -11.49 32.96 9.44
C THR A 299 -10.54 32.02 10.18
N ILE A 300 -10.41 30.78 9.71
CA ILE A 300 -9.47 29.81 10.28
C ILE A 300 -8.06 30.16 9.80
N ARG A 301 -7.22 30.68 10.71
CA ARG A 301 -5.78 30.86 10.47
C ARG A 301 -5.03 29.67 11.05
N ARG A 302 -4.11 29.08 10.27
CA ARG A 302 -3.14 28.11 10.84
C ARG A 302 -2.25 28.85 11.84
N GLY A 303 -2.10 28.29 13.03
CA GLY A 303 -1.10 28.75 14.00
C GLY A 303 0.30 28.70 13.39
N VAL A 304 1.15 29.65 13.78
CA VAL A 304 2.56 29.70 13.32
C VAL A 304 3.28 28.46 13.84
N ALA A 305 3.78 27.62 12.93
CA ALA A 305 4.65 26.50 13.26
C ALA A 305 6.11 26.95 13.08
N THR A 306 6.79 27.32 14.17
CA THR A 306 8.17 27.86 14.14
C THR A 306 9.25 26.78 14.01
N GLY A 307 8.90 25.49 14.07
CA GLY A 307 9.87 24.38 13.96
C GLY A 307 10.92 24.33 15.07
N ARG A 308 10.83 25.18 16.11
CA ARG A 308 11.73 25.22 17.28
C ARG A 308 10.95 24.76 18.52
N GLN A 309 11.12 23.51 18.93
CA GLN A 309 10.52 22.98 20.18
C GLN A 309 11.31 23.35 21.45
N GLN A 310 12.35 24.17 21.34
CA GLN A 310 13.07 24.72 22.48
C GLN A 310 13.26 26.22 22.28
N ALA A 311 12.90 26.98 23.31
CA ALA A 311 12.95 28.44 23.42
C ALA A 311 11.85 29.24 22.70
N VAL A 312 10.64 29.27 23.30
CA VAL A 312 9.94 30.53 23.63
C VAL A 312 9.07 30.30 24.88
N CYS A 313 9.68 30.38 26.06
CA CYS A 313 9.02 30.96 27.23
C CYS A 313 9.98 32.04 27.71
N ALA A 314 9.63 33.30 27.45
CA ALA A 314 10.25 34.43 28.11
C ALA A 314 9.10 35.26 28.70
N SER A 315 9.10 35.26 30.04
CA SER A 315 8.55 36.21 31.01
C SER A 315 7.20 36.85 30.73
#